data_AF-Q3A7M6-F1
#
_entry.id   AF-Q3A7M6-F1
#
_cell.length_a   1.000
_cell.length_b   1.000
_cell.length_c   1.000
_cell.angle_alpha   90.00
_cell.angle_beta   90.00
_cell.angle_gamma   90.00
#
_symmetry.space_group_name_H-M   'P 1'
#
loop_
_entity.id
_entity.type
_entity.pdbx_description
1 polymer ?
#
loop_
_entity_poly.entity_id
_entity_poly.type
_entity_poly.pdbx_seq_one_letter_code
_entity_poly.pdbx_strand_id
1 'polypeptide(L)'
;MTDKNITVTRKDQRKDLSREETRAPERYAIPTVDILEGVDGLTMYIDLPGVARDDLTIDLEQGVLTIEGRVNSEAPAEDIYREFTLARFYRQFRIPEGIDQEKVTAAYTNGVLNLLLPRAEAAKPRRIEIASGE
;
A
#
# COMPACT_ATOMS: atom_id res chain seq x y z
N MET A 1 8.60 75.65 16.79
CA MET A 1 9.55 74.52 16.75
C MET A 1 9.14 73.62 17.90
N THR A 2 8.50 72.48 17.68
CA THR A 2 9.09 71.27 17.09
C THR A 2 7.99 70.39 16.49
N ASP A 3 8.16 70.05 15.21
CA ASP A 3 7.47 68.97 14.51
C ASP A 3 7.98 67.59 14.93
N LYS A 4 7.21 66.55 14.57
CA LYS A 4 7.53 65.11 14.49
C LYS A 4 7.25 64.32 15.79
N ASN A 5 6.67 63.11 15.75
CA ASN A 5 6.20 62.27 14.65
C ASN A 5 5.21 61.24 15.21
N ILE A 6 4.19 60.92 14.44
CA ILE A 6 3.24 59.83 14.67
C ILE A 6 3.97 58.51 14.38
N THR A 7 4.19 57.68 15.39
CA THR A 7 4.70 56.32 15.20
C THR A 7 3.56 55.42 14.73
N VAL A 8 3.50 55.20 13.42
CA VAL A 8 2.63 54.18 12.81
C VAL A 8 3.22 52.81 13.12
N THR A 9 2.59 52.07 14.03
CA THR A 9 2.88 50.65 14.27
C THR A 9 2.45 49.87 13.03
N ARG A 10 3.41 49.57 12.16
CA ARG A 10 3.23 48.70 10.99
C ARG A 10 2.94 47.28 11.51
N LYS A 11 1.68 46.86 11.52
CA LYS A 11 1.29 45.46 11.70
C LYS A 11 2.04 44.65 10.65
N ASP A 12 2.96 43.80 11.09
CA ASP A 12 3.72 42.88 10.26
C ASP A 12 2.75 41.82 9.71
N GLN A 13 2.10 42.12 8.59
CA GLN A 13 1.35 41.16 7.78
C GLN A 13 2.29 40.35 6.89
N ARG A 14 3.38 39.81 7.44
CA ARG A 14 4.05 38.67 6.82
C ARG A 14 3.26 37.42 7.19
N LYS A 15 2.09 37.31 6.55
CA LYS A 15 1.33 36.08 6.48
C LYS A 15 2.25 35.07 5.80
N ASP A 16 2.74 34.17 6.61
CA ASP A 16 3.61 33.04 6.33
C ASP A 16 3.48 32.57 4.88
N LEU A 17 4.42 32.99 4.04
CA LEU A 17 4.69 32.37 2.76
C LEU A 17 5.45 31.07 3.07
N SER A 18 4.79 30.13 3.74
CA SER A 18 5.27 28.77 3.82
C SER A 18 5.30 28.30 2.37
N ARG A 19 6.52 28.22 1.81
CA ARG A 19 6.78 27.54 0.54
C ARG A 19 5.89 26.30 0.54
N GLU A 20 5.06 26.11 -0.49
CA GLU A 20 4.40 24.80 -0.66
C GLU A 20 5.51 23.78 -0.61
N GLU A 21 5.61 23.06 0.51
CA GLU A 21 6.60 22.01 0.65
C GLU A 21 6.15 20.96 -0.36
N THR A 22 6.89 20.83 -1.46
CA THR A 22 6.75 19.68 -2.34
C THR A 22 6.89 18.46 -1.45
N ARG A 23 5.77 17.77 -1.20
CA ARG A 23 5.67 16.64 -0.26
C ARG A 23 6.91 15.77 -0.47
N ALA A 24 7.75 15.68 0.56
CA ALA A 24 8.99 14.91 0.46
C ALA A 24 8.64 13.50 -0.03
N PRO A 25 9.40 12.91 -0.96
CA PRO A 25 9.08 11.58 -1.47
C PRO A 25 9.04 10.60 -0.30
N GLU A 26 7.85 10.05 -0.04
CA GLU A 26 7.69 9.02 0.99
C GLU A 26 8.54 7.82 0.59
N ARG A 27 9.43 7.38 1.49
CA ARG A 27 10.27 6.21 1.25
C ARG A 27 9.47 4.96 1.57
N TYR A 28 9.23 4.14 0.54
CA TYR A 28 8.58 2.85 0.66
C TYR A 28 9.60 1.72 0.59
N ALA A 29 9.38 0.69 1.40
CA ALA A 29 9.96 -0.62 1.19
C ALA A 29 9.06 -1.44 0.25
N ILE A 30 9.70 -2.21 -0.62
CA ILE A 30 9.02 -3.17 -1.48
C ILE A 30 8.96 -4.49 -0.70
N PRO A 31 7.79 -4.93 -0.22
CA PRO A 31 7.68 -6.20 0.50
C PRO A 31 8.03 -7.37 -0.41
N THR A 32 8.63 -8.43 0.13
CA THR A 32 8.80 -9.71 -0.57
C THR A 32 7.45 -10.39 -0.78
N VAL A 33 7.29 -11.05 -1.92
CA VAL A 33 6.01 -11.67 -2.30
C VAL A 33 6.23 -12.97 -3.06
N ASP A 34 5.55 -14.02 -2.64
CA ASP A 34 5.34 -15.25 -3.40
C ASP A 34 3.94 -15.27 -3.99
N ILE A 35 3.82 -15.70 -5.26
CA ILE A 35 2.55 -15.84 -5.98
C ILE A 35 2.49 -17.26 -6.53
N LEU A 36 1.45 -17.99 -6.16
CA LEU A 36 1.23 -19.37 -6.58
C LEU A 36 -0.08 -19.44 -7.37
N GLU A 37 -0.06 -20.15 -8.49
CA GLU A 37 -1.25 -20.45 -9.28
C GLU A 37 -1.70 -21.88 -9.02
N GLY A 38 -2.97 -22.03 -8.65
CA GLY A 38 -3.64 -23.31 -8.45
C GLY A 38 -4.83 -23.49 -9.39
N VAL A 39 -5.56 -24.59 -9.19
CA VAL A 39 -6.79 -24.89 -9.94
C VAL A 39 -7.86 -23.83 -9.68
N ASP A 40 -7.99 -23.42 -8.41
CA ASP A 40 -9.06 -22.54 -7.96
C ASP A 40 -8.76 -21.04 -8.09
N GLY A 41 -7.51 -20.65 -8.39
CA GLY A 41 -7.11 -19.24 -8.41
C GLY A 41 -5.63 -19.00 -8.12
N LEU A 42 -5.33 -17.77 -7.69
CA LEU A 42 -4.01 -17.35 -7.22
C LEU A 42 -3.99 -17.26 -5.70
N THR A 43 -2.87 -17.65 -5.10
CA THR A 43 -2.56 -17.39 -3.69
C THR A 43 -1.32 -16.53 -3.61
N MET A 44 -1.37 -15.45 -2.83
CA MET A 44 -0.24 -14.55 -2.62
C MET A 44 0.15 -14.52 -1.15
N TYR A 45 1.45 -14.62 -0.87
CA TYR A 45 2.05 -14.44 0.46
C TYR A 45 2.92 -13.19 0.43
N ILE A 46 2.68 -12.23 1.32
CA ILE A 46 3.38 -10.94 1.35
C ILE A 46 3.94 -10.70 2.75
N ASP A 47 5.26 -10.50 2.85
CA ASP A 47 5.92 -10.18 4.11
C ASP A 47 5.77 -8.70 4.45
N LEU A 48 5.13 -8.42 5.58
CA LEU A 48 4.86 -7.10 6.13
C LEU A 48 5.20 -7.08 7.64
N PRO A 49 6.47 -7.38 8.03
CA PRO A 49 6.86 -7.46 9.42
C PRO A 49 6.68 -6.10 10.12
N GLY A 50 6.08 -6.14 11.32
CA GLY A 50 5.89 -4.96 12.17
C GLY A 50 4.72 -4.05 11.78
N VAL A 51 3.98 -4.35 10.71
CA VAL A 51 2.76 -3.63 10.36
C VAL A 51 1.63 -4.12 11.26
N ALA A 52 0.92 -3.22 11.94
CA ALA A 52 -0.29 -3.59 12.65
C ALA A 52 -1.43 -3.83 11.65
N ARG A 53 -2.39 -4.71 11.98
CA ARG A 53 -3.54 -4.96 11.10
C ARG A 53 -4.30 -3.68 10.75
N ASP A 54 -4.47 -2.79 11.73
CA ASP A 54 -5.20 -1.53 11.55
C ASP A 54 -4.42 -0.50 10.71
N ASP A 55 -3.11 -0.72 10.52
CA ASP A 55 -2.21 0.08 9.68
C ASP A 55 -1.99 -0.55 8.29
N LEU A 56 -2.76 -1.60 7.94
CA LEU A 56 -2.69 -2.30 6.66
C LEU A 56 -3.92 -1.97 5.80
N THR A 57 -3.68 -1.48 4.58
CA THR A 57 -4.70 -1.20 3.57
C THR A 57 -4.47 -2.10 2.35
N ILE A 58 -5.55 -2.72 1.87
CA ILE A 58 -5.53 -3.60 0.70
C ILE A 58 -6.73 -3.23 -0.17
N ASP A 59 -6.46 -2.68 -1.33
CA ASP A 59 -7.48 -2.24 -2.28
C ASP A 59 -7.33 -2.97 -3.60
N LEU A 60 -8.45 -3.35 -4.22
CA LEU A 60 -8.48 -3.91 -5.56
C LEU A 60 -9.46 -3.11 -6.42
N GLU A 61 -8.90 -2.22 -7.24
CA GLU A 61 -9.68 -1.33 -8.10
C GLU A 61 -9.17 -1.39 -9.52
N GLN A 62 -10.08 -1.48 -10.50
CA GLN A 62 -9.75 -1.47 -11.92
C GLN A 62 -8.68 -2.52 -12.31
N GLY A 63 -8.70 -3.68 -11.65
CA GLY A 63 -7.73 -4.76 -11.87
C GLY A 63 -6.33 -4.49 -11.30
N VAL A 64 -6.19 -3.49 -10.42
CA VAL A 64 -4.94 -3.18 -9.71
C VAL A 64 -5.13 -3.47 -8.22
N LEU A 65 -4.40 -4.46 -7.73
CA LEU A 65 -4.26 -4.75 -6.30
C LEU A 65 -3.18 -3.83 -5.72
N THR A 66 -3.55 -3.02 -4.74
CA THR A 66 -2.65 -2.13 -3.99
C THR A 66 -2.55 -2.60 -2.56
N ILE A 67 -1.33 -2.71 -2.05
CA ILE A 67 -1.03 -3.10 -0.68
C ILE A 67 -0.19 -1.97 -0.08
N GLU A 68 -0.72 -1.32 0.96
CA GLU A 68 0.00 -0.31 1.75
C GLU A 68 0.02 -0.72 3.22
N GLY A 69 1.18 -0.68 3.86
CA GLY A 69 1.31 -0.96 5.28
C GLY A 69 2.22 0.05 5.96
N ARG A 70 1.85 0.56 7.14
CA ARG A 70 2.72 1.47 7.90
C ARG A 70 3.30 0.76 9.12
N VAL A 71 4.58 1.00 9.37
CA VAL A 71 5.26 0.54 10.58
C VAL A 71 5.45 1.75 11.48
N ASN A 72 4.81 1.74 12.64
CA ASN A 72 5.01 2.76 13.65
C ASN A 72 6.29 2.42 14.43
N SER A 73 7.41 3.04 14.05
CA SER A 73 8.70 2.87 14.74
C SER A 73 9.10 4.18 15.45
N GLU A 74 8.37 4.56 16.49
CA GLU A 74 8.90 5.53 17.44
C GLU A 74 9.87 4.80 18.38
N ALA A 75 11.17 5.00 18.16
CA ALA A 75 12.18 4.52 19.08
C ALA A 75 12.26 5.49 20.28
N PRO A 76 12.24 5.01 21.53
CA PRO A 76 12.33 5.88 22.71
C PRO A 76 13.75 6.44 22.96
N ALA A 77 14.69 6.20 22.06
CA ALA A 77 16.10 6.56 22.20
C ALA A 77 16.76 6.82 20.82
N GLU A 78 17.94 7.44 20.85
CA GLU A 78 18.78 7.65 19.67
C GLU A 78 19.36 6.32 19.15
N ASP A 79 19.48 6.20 17.83
CA ASP A 79 20.07 5.03 17.21
C ASP A 79 21.58 4.98 17.47
N ILE A 80 22.06 3.88 18.05
CA ILE A 80 23.49 3.55 18.06
C ILE A 80 23.90 2.94 16.72
N TYR A 81 23.00 2.17 16.10
CA TYR A 81 23.16 1.55 14.78
C TYR A 81 21.79 1.11 14.25
N ARG A 82 21.51 1.38 12.96
CA ARG A 82 20.22 1.07 12.33
C ARG A 82 20.44 0.51 10.93
N GLU A 83 20.09 -0.76 10.72
CA GLU A 83 20.23 -1.44 9.42
C GLU A 83 18.97 -1.37 8.56
N PHE A 84 17.81 -1.24 9.21
CA PHE A 84 16.53 -1.15 8.53
C PHE A 84 15.78 0.09 9.01
N THR A 85 15.24 0.86 8.08
CA THR A 85 14.30 1.96 8.37
C THR A 85 13.11 1.76 7.45
N LEU A 86 12.05 1.17 7.98
CA LEU A 86 10.82 0.90 7.25
C LEU A 86 9.79 1.92 7.72
N ALA A 87 9.55 2.96 6.93
CA ALA A 87 8.48 3.89 7.23
C ALA A 87 7.13 3.34 6.73
N ARG A 88 7.12 2.78 5.52
CA ARG A 88 5.92 2.31 4.83
C ARG A 88 6.27 1.18 3.86
N PHE A 89 5.41 0.19 3.73
CA PHE A 89 5.40 -0.78 2.64
C PHE A 89 4.41 -0.34 1.58
N TYR A 90 4.78 -0.48 0.31
CA TYR A 90 3.86 -0.26 -0.80
C TYR A 90 4.18 -1.21 -1.94
N ARG A 91 3.14 -1.88 -2.45
CA ARG A 91 3.28 -2.72 -3.64
C ARG A 91 1.98 -2.76 -4.43
N GLN A 92 2.11 -2.78 -5.75
CA GLN A 92 0.99 -2.93 -6.67
C GLN A 92 1.18 -4.09 -7.62
N PHE A 93 0.07 -4.76 -7.95
CA PHE A 93 0.01 -5.86 -8.90
C PHE A 93 -1.16 -5.65 -9.85
N ARG A 94 -0.94 -5.89 -11.15
CA ARG A 94 -2.05 -6.03 -12.10
C ARG A 94 -2.59 -7.45 -12.01
N ILE A 95 -3.87 -7.56 -11.70
CA ILE A 95 -4.56 -8.84 -11.56
C ILE A 95 -5.12 -9.27 -12.93
N PRO A 96 -4.97 -10.55 -13.33
CA PRO A 96 -5.57 -11.06 -14.56
C PRO A 96 -7.10 -10.95 -14.58
N GLU A 97 -7.69 -10.75 -15.76
CA GLU A 97 -9.16 -10.66 -15.93
C GLU A 97 -9.91 -11.95 -15.53
N GLY A 98 -9.21 -13.10 -15.48
CA GLY A 98 -9.77 -14.37 -15.07
C GLY A 98 -10.00 -14.55 -13.57
N ILE A 99 -9.79 -13.52 -12.76
CA ILE A 99 -9.98 -13.52 -11.30
C ILE A 99 -11.32 -12.89 -10.92
N ASP A 100 -12.03 -13.54 -10.00
CA ASP A 100 -13.25 -13.03 -9.38
C ASP A 100 -12.89 -12.06 -8.26
N GLN A 101 -12.86 -10.76 -8.60
CA GLN A 101 -12.42 -9.70 -7.68
C GLN A 101 -13.37 -9.55 -6.47
N GLU A 102 -14.64 -9.92 -6.60
CA GLU A 102 -15.64 -9.81 -5.52
C GLU A 102 -15.45 -10.86 -4.43
N LYS A 103 -14.71 -11.94 -4.72
CA LYS A 103 -14.48 -13.06 -3.81
C LYS A 103 -13.06 -13.15 -3.28
N VAL A 104 -12.27 -12.09 -3.45
CA VAL A 104 -10.93 -12.02 -2.85
C VAL A 104 -11.05 -12.07 -1.34
N THR A 105 -10.23 -12.91 -0.71
CA THR A 105 -10.15 -13.00 0.75
C THR A 105 -8.74 -12.75 1.22
N ALA A 106 -8.63 -12.20 2.43
CA ALA A 106 -7.37 -11.85 3.06
C ALA A 106 -7.29 -12.44 4.47
N ALA A 107 -6.14 -12.98 4.83
CA ALA A 107 -5.79 -13.35 6.19
C ALA A 107 -4.43 -12.75 6.55
N TYR A 108 -4.29 -12.21 7.76
CA TYR A 108 -3.05 -11.59 8.22
C TYR A 108 -2.64 -12.17 9.56
N THR A 109 -1.48 -12.83 9.56
CA THR A 109 -0.96 -13.58 10.71
C THR A 109 0.56 -13.42 10.79
N ASN A 110 1.08 -13.07 11.96
CA ASN A 110 2.51 -13.01 12.26
C ASN A 110 3.35 -12.18 11.26
N GLY A 111 2.80 -11.06 10.77
CA GLY A 111 3.51 -10.21 9.83
C GLY A 111 3.37 -10.64 8.37
N VAL A 112 2.61 -11.70 8.05
CA VAL A 112 2.43 -12.19 6.67
C VAL A 112 0.97 -12.02 6.25
N LEU A 113 0.77 -11.37 5.10
CA LEU A 113 -0.52 -11.24 4.44
C LEU A 113 -0.70 -12.36 3.42
N ASN A 114 -1.78 -13.11 3.58
CA ASN A 114 -2.20 -14.19 2.71
C ASN A 114 -3.44 -13.73 1.93
N LEU A 115 -3.33 -13.62 0.61
CA LEU A 115 -4.46 -13.31 -0.26
C LEU A 115 -4.85 -14.53 -1.09
N LEU A 116 -6.15 -14.82 -1.14
CA LEU A 116 -6.71 -15.79 -2.06
C LEU A 116 -7.56 -15.05 -3.09
N LEU A 117 -7.17 -15.16 -4.35
CA LEU A 117 -7.79 -14.54 -5.51
C LEU A 117 -8.39 -15.66 -6.37
N PRO A 118 -9.67 -16.01 -6.17
CA PRO A 118 -10.29 -17.13 -6.88
C PRO A 118 -10.47 -16.83 -8.37
N ARG A 119 -10.43 -17.86 -9.23
CA ARG A 119 -10.82 -17.72 -10.64
C ARG A 119 -12.31 -17.40 -10.75
N ALA A 120 -12.63 -16.53 -11.71
CA ALA A 120 -14.00 -16.36 -12.18
C ALA A 120 -14.54 -17.70 -12.72
N GLU A 121 -15.80 -18.01 -12.44
CA GLU A 121 -16.46 -19.24 -12.91
C GLU A 121 -16.36 -19.40 -14.43
N ALA A 122 -16.45 -18.30 -15.18
CA ALA A 122 -16.31 -18.28 -16.64
C ALA A 122 -14.90 -18.62 -17.12
N ALA A 123 -13.88 -18.40 -16.29
CA ALA A 123 -12.47 -18.64 -16.59
C ALA A 123 -11.98 -20.03 -16.12
N LYS A 124 -12.84 -20.83 -15.48
CA LYS A 124 -12.47 -22.20 -15.09
C LYS A 124 -12.31 -23.07 -16.34
N PRO A 125 -11.23 -23.88 -16.43
CA PRO A 125 -11.00 -24.75 -17.58
C PRO A 125 -12.16 -25.74 -17.73
N ARG A 126 -12.75 -25.80 -18.93
CA ARG A 126 -13.78 -26.79 -19.27
C ARG A 126 -13.10 -28.00 -19.91
N ARG A 127 -13.45 -29.19 -19.44
CA ARG A 127 -13.05 -30.44 -20.10
C ARG A 127 -13.85 -30.58 -21.39
N ILE A 128 -13.16 -30.69 -22.52
CA ILE A 128 -13.80 -31.04 -23.79
C ILE A 128 -13.76 -32.56 -23.92
N GLU A 129 -14.94 -33.18 -24.01
CA GLU A 129 -15.04 -34.60 -24.31
C GLU A 129 -14.93 -34.82 -25.82
N ILE A 130 -14.14 -35.83 -26.22
CA ILE A 130 -14.01 -36.22 -27.62
C ILE A 130 -15.16 -37.17 -27.95
N ALA A 131 -16.08 -36.74 -28.81
CA ALA A 131 -17.11 -37.61 -29.36
C ALA A 131 -16.51 -38.52 -30.45
N SER A 132 -16.93 -39.78 -30.49
CA SER A 132 -16.65 -40.69 -31.60
C SER A 132 -17.37 -40.20 -32.86
N GLY A 133 -16.61 -39.88 -33.92
CA GLY A 133 -17.17 -39.56 -35.23
C GLY A 133 -17.69 -40.81 -35.92
N GLU A 134 -18.81 -40.68 -36.66
CA GLU A 134 -19.33 -41.69 -37.59
C GLU A 134 -18.47 -41.81 -38.85
#